data_AF-A0A243RWV0-F1
#
_entry.id   AF-A0A243RWV0-F1
#
_cell.length_a   1.000
_cell.length_b   1.000
_cell.length_c   1.000
_cell.angle_alpha   90.00
_cell.angle_beta   90.00
_cell.angle_gamma   90.00
#
_symmetry.space_group_name_H-M   'P 1'
#
loop_
_entity.id
_entity.type
_entity.pdbx_description
1 polymer ?
#
loop_
_entity_poly.entity_id
_entity_poly.type
_entity_poly.pdbx_seq_one_letter_code
_entity_poly.pdbx_strand_id
1 'polypeptide(L)'
;MRFLALLATSLPLLAATGPAAAAVPGAPHVPAGVTAGYVVFDRQAGGVASHRNAHRRFRSASVVKILIAIDFLETRRSVSRSDLALLGVMLRVSDDDAATSFWTRGGRGRIIERTARRLRLTDTSPPPADLPGFWGYTSISALDIARTYRYLLDDADPKVSGLILGHLRKAGQCGSDGFDQYFGIPRGVAGPWAVKQGWSGYGSTPPVRCDRTPTPASAPVTAAPAKTPNAAAGAPARHAAAPAATPGQVAAATAAGPVPDLGRPVLHTTGLVGPKERWIMVLLTAHPAGTTWQRSTAQVTKLAREVYLSGTS
;
A
#
# COMPACT_ATOMS: atom_id res chain seq x y z
N MET A 1 -30.79 -29.23 72.86
CA MET A 1 -31.66 -29.10 71.67
C MET A 1 -31.73 -27.64 71.26
N ARG A 2 -31.10 -27.28 70.12
CA ARG A 2 -31.48 -26.18 69.20
C ARG A 2 -30.43 -26.17 68.07
N PHE A 3 -30.79 -26.73 66.92
CA PHE A 3 -30.02 -26.68 65.68
C PHE A 3 -30.17 -25.29 65.05
N LEU A 4 -29.05 -24.64 64.72
CA LEU A 4 -29.00 -23.44 63.87
C LEU A 4 -28.77 -23.91 62.42
N ALA A 5 -29.72 -23.68 61.53
CA ALA A 5 -29.56 -23.91 60.10
C ALA A 5 -29.04 -22.64 59.43
N LEU A 6 -27.84 -22.69 58.84
CA LEU A 6 -27.36 -21.67 57.90
C LEU A 6 -27.94 -21.98 56.50
N LEU A 7 -28.76 -21.07 55.96
CA LEU A 7 -29.08 -21.06 54.53
C LEU A 7 -27.93 -20.41 53.76
N ALA A 8 -27.28 -21.16 52.87
CA ALA A 8 -26.40 -20.63 51.85
C ALA A 8 -27.23 -20.23 50.62
N THR A 9 -27.32 -18.92 50.35
CA THR A 9 -27.91 -18.40 49.10
C THR A 9 -26.84 -18.31 48.03
N SER A 10 -26.88 -19.23 47.06
CA SER A 10 -26.13 -19.16 45.81
C SER A 10 -26.74 -18.12 44.87
N LEU A 11 -26.01 -17.05 44.53
CA LEU A 11 -26.37 -16.17 43.41
C LEU A 11 -25.87 -16.77 42.08
N PRO A 12 -26.70 -16.80 41.02
CA PRO A 12 -26.22 -17.21 39.71
C PRO A 12 -25.43 -16.07 39.05
N LEU A 13 -24.27 -16.40 38.50
CA LEU A 13 -23.52 -15.51 37.61
C LEU A 13 -24.29 -15.36 36.29
N LEU A 14 -24.94 -14.22 36.05
CA LEU A 14 -25.43 -13.88 34.70
C LEU A 14 -24.22 -13.54 33.82
N ALA A 15 -23.96 -14.39 32.82
CA ALA A 15 -23.08 -14.06 31.72
C ALA A 15 -23.69 -12.90 30.92
N ALA A 16 -23.09 -11.72 31.00
CA ALA A 16 -23.46 -10.58 30.17
C ALA A 16 -23.04 -10.86 28.71
N THR A 17 -23.97 -11.32 27.89
CA THR A 17 -23.83 -11.29 26.44
C THR A 17 -23.91 -9.83 25.99
N GLY A 18 -22.76 -9.19 25.80
CA GLY A 18 -22.71 -7.86 25.19
C GLY A 18 -23.35 -7.87 23.79
N PRO A 19 -24.00 -6.78 23.36
CA PRO A 19 -24.66 -6.75 22.07
C PRO A 19 -23.62 -6.94 20.96
N ALA A 20 -23.85 -7.93 20.10
CA ALA A 20 -23.14 -8.04 18.82
C ALA A 20 -23.37 -6.72 18.05
N ALA A 21 -22.28 -6.02 17.73
CA ALA A 21 -22.35 -4.79 16.94
C ALA A 21 -23.06 -5.07 15.61
N ALA A 22 -24.27 -4.55 15.44
CA ALA A 22 -25.01 -4.65 14.20
C ALA A 22 -24.20 -4.01 13.06
N ALA A 23 -24.07 -4.70 11.94
CA ALA A 23 -23.39 -4.19 10.76
C ALA A 23 -24.11 -2.93 10.26
N VAL A 24 -23.40 -1.80 10.21
CA VAL A 24 -23.91 -0.56 9.60
C VAL A 24 -24.12 -0.81 8.10
N PRO A 25 -25.34 -0.67 7.56
CA PRO A 25 -25.56 -0.76 6.12
C PRO A 25 -24.65 0.23 5.38
N GLY A 26 -23.87 -0.25 4.40
CA GLY A 26 -22.94 0.58 3.63
C GLY A 26 -21.48 0.61 4.13
N ALA A 27 -21.15 -0.05 5.24
CA ALA A 27 -19.75 -0.18 5.66
C ALA A 27 -18.96 -1.09 4.68
N PRO A 28 -17.72 -0.73 4.29
CA PRO A 28 -16.90 -1.55 3.41
C PRO A 28 -16.67 -2.95 3.97
N HIS A 29 -16.91 -3.98 3.15
CA HIS A 29 -16.79 -5.38 3.50
C HIS A 29 -15.35 -5.87 3.29
N VAL A 30 -14.64 -6.11 4.40
CA VAL A 30 -13.30 -6.70 4.35
C VAL A 30 -13.44 -8.23 4.19
N PRO A 31 -12.87 -8.84 3.14
CA PRO A 31 -12.98 -10.28 2.93
C PRO A 31 -12.42 -11.09 4.10
N ALA A 32 -13.00 -12.25 4.39
CA ALA A 32 -12.54 -13.15 5.43
C ALA A 32 -11.03 -13.46 5.28
N GLY A 33 -10.29 -13.38 6.39
CA GLY A 33 -8.84 -13.60 6.44
C GLY A 33 -8.00 -12.43 5.90
N VAL A 34 -8.58 -11.43 5.25
CA VAL A 34 -7.88 -10.19 4.86
C VAL A 34 -7.87 -9.24 6.04
N THR A 35 -6.72 -8.64 6.30
CA THR A 35 -6.60 -7.51 7.23
C THR A 35 -6.53 -6.24 6.40
N ALA A 36 -7.40 -5.28 6.70
CA ALA A 36 -7.41 -3.97 6.04
C ALA A 36 -7.28 -2.82 7.06
N GLY A 37 -6.52 -1.80 6.66
CA GLY A 37 -6.53 -0.47 7.27
C GLY A 37 -6.74 0.57 6.19
N TYR A 38 -7.65 1.51 6.42
CA TYR A 38 -7.93 2.57 5.46
C TYR A 38 -8.27 3.90 6.12
N VAL A 39 -8.05 4.97 5.35
CA VAL A 39 -8.44 6.34 5.64
C VAL A 39 -8.95 6.97 4.34
N VAL A 40 -10.10 7.64 4.42
CA VAL A 40 -10.59 8.60 3.43
C VAL A 40 -10.64 9.96 4.11
N PHE A 41 -9.83 10.89 3.63
CA PHE A 41 -9.78 12.26 4.14
C PHE A 41 -10.44 13.20 3.13
N ASP A 42 -11.41 13.98 3.59
CA ASP A 42 -12.06 15.05 2.82
C ASP A 42 -11.25 16.33 2.97
N ARG A 43 -10.61 16.77 1.89
CA ARG A 43 -9.85 18.03 1.91
C ARG A 43 -10.75 19.25 2.00
N GLN A 44 -11.98 19.17 1.52
CA GLN A 44 -12.92 20.30 1.57
C GLN A 44 -13.44 20.48 2.99
N ALA A 45 -13.77 19.40 3.69
CA ALA A 45 -14.19 19.45 5.09
C ALA A 45 -13.00 19.53 6.08
N GLY A 46 -11.77 19.27 5.61
CA GLY A 46 -10.55 19.30 6.44
C GLY A 46 -10.44 18.14 7.43
N GLY A 47 -11.14 17.03 7.20
CA GLY A 47 -11.31 15.96 8.18
C GLY A 47 -11.33 14.54 7.59
N VAL A 48 -11.18 13.54 8.45
CA VAL A 48 -11.34 12.13 8.08
C VAL A 48 -12.83 11.83 7.93
N ALA A 49 -13.26 11.47 6.71
CA ALA A 49 -14.65 11.11 6.41
C ALA A 49 -14.95 9.65 6.75
N SER A 50 -13.98 8.75 6.55
CA SER A 50 -14.13 7.32 6.87
C SER A 50 -12.78 6.69 7.18
N HIS A 51 -12.75 5.77 8.15
CA HIS A 51 -11.53 5.04 8.48
C HIS A 51 -11.80 3.68 9.12
N ARG A 52 -10.80 2.80 9.03
CA ARG A 52 -10.74 1.52 9.75
C ARG A 52 -9.29 1.22 10.06
N ASN A 53 -8.98 0.81 11.30
CA ASN A 53 -7.62 0.42 11.69
C ASN A 53 -6.56 1.46 11.24
N ALA A 54 -6.84 2.75 11.40
CA ALA A 54 -6.07 3.83 10.79
C ALA A 54 -4.60 3.84 11.22
N HIS A 55 -4.33 3.47 12.47
CA HIS A 55 -2.99 3.34 13.07
C HIS A 55 -2.36 1.95 12.91
N ARG A 56 -3.09 0.98 12.36
CA ARG A 56 -2.53 -0.36 12.19
C ARG A 56 -1.37 -0.29 11.21
N ARG A 57 -0.25 -0.87 11.62
CA ARG A 57 0.98 -0.94 10.84
C ARG A 57 0.90 -2.03 9.78
N PHE A 58 1.51 -1.77 8.63
CA PHE A 58 1.69 -2.69 7.50
C PHE A 58 3.11 -2.51 6.93
N ARG A 59 3.64 -3.54 6.25
CA ARG A 59 4.81 -3.37 5.39
C ARG A 59 4.43 -2.47 4.23
N SER A 60 5.24 -1.45 3.95
CA SER A 60 4.91 -0.44 2.94
C SER A 60 4.84 -0.96 1.51
N ALA A 61 5.64 -2.00 1.22
CA ALA A 61 6.03 -2.31 -0.15
C ALA A 61 6.43 -1.00 -0.89
N SER A 62 6.00 -0.85 -2.14
CA SER A 62 6.34 0.32 -2.98
C SER A 62 5.68 1.64 -2.61
N VAL A 63 4.82 1.70 -1.58
CA VAL A 63 4.25 2.99 -1.11
C VAL A 63 5.34 3.90 -0.52
N VAL A 64 6.37 3.32 0.12
CA VAL A 64 7.50 4.08 0.71
C VAL A 64 8.29 4.92 -0.30
N LYS A 65 8.19 4.62 -1.61
CA LYS A 65 8.84 5.39 -2.66
C LYS A 65 8.42 6.86 -2.67
N ILE A 66 7.25 7.20 -2.10
CA ILE A 66 6.84 8.59 -1.87
C ILE A 66 7.75 9.25 -0.82
N LEU A 67 7.97 8.59 0.33
CA LEU A 67 8.84 9.11 1.40
C LEU A 67 10.29 9.23 0.91
N ILE A 68 10.78 8.25 0.13
CA ILE A 68 12.10 8.30 -0.50
C ILE A 68 12.23 9.53 -1.42
N ALA A 69 11.19 9.82 -2.23
CA ALA A 69 11.19 10.97 -3.12
C ALA A 69 11.17 12.30 -2.34
N ILE A 70 10.35 12.41 -1.29
CA ILE A 70 10.30 13.60 -0.42
C ILE A 70 11.69 13.87 0.17
N ASP A 71 12.29 12.88 0.82
CA ASP A 71 13.62 13.03 1.43
C ASP A 71 14.69 13.43 0.41
N PHE A 72 14.71 12.75 -0.75
CA PHE A 72 15.70 13.02 -1.78
C PHE A 72 15.63 14.46 -2.28
N LEU A 73 14.42 14.96 -2.53
CA LEU A 73 14.17 16.30 -3.08
C LEU A 73 14.42 17.39 -2.04
N GLU A 74 13.98 17.20 -0.79
CA GLU A 74 14.10 18.22 0.26
C GLU A 74 15.52 18.34 0.83
N THR A 75 16.35 17.31 0.68
CA THR A 75 17.74 17.33 1.16
C THR A 75 18.72 17.92 0.12
N ARG A 76 18.23 18.46 -1.00
CA ARG A 76 19.07 18.92 -2.12
C ARG A 76 18.64 20.29 -2.63
N ARG A 77 19.63 21.10 -3.03
CA ARG A 77 19.40 22.40 -3.68
C ARG A 77 19.07 22.29 -5.16
N SER A 78 19.53 21.22 -5.80
CA SER A 78 19.31 20.95 -7.23
C SER A 78 19.20 19.45 -7.49
N VAL A 79 18.53 19.09 -8.58
CA VAL A 79 18.29 17.70 -8.98
C VAL A 79 18.79 17.52 -10.41
N SER A 80 19.62 16.50 -10.64
CA SER A 80 20.17 16.22 -11.96
C SER A 80 19.08 15.68 -12.91
N ARG A 81 19.28 15.82 -14.23
CA ARG A 81 18.35 15.22 -15.23
C ARG A 81 18.24 13.70 -15.08
N SER A 82 19.33 13.04 -14.72
CA SER A 82 19.35 11.59 -14.47
C SER A 82 18.48 11.22 -13.26
N ASP A 83 18.60 11.97 -12.16
CA ASP A 83 17.76 11.75 -10.98
C ASP A 83 16.28 12.05 -11.26
N LEU A 84 15.96 13.07 -12.07
CA LEU A 84 14.59 13.33 -12.51
C LEU A 84 14.03 12.14 -13.31
N ALA A 85 14.83 11.51 -14.17
CA ALA A 85 14.42 10.32 -14.90
C ALA A 85 14.18 9.13 -13.96
N LEU A 86 15.07 8.90 -12.98
CA LEU A 86 14.92 7.85 -11.97
C LEU A 86 13.68 8.06 -11.10
N LEU A 87 13.43 9.30 -10.62
CA LEU A 87 12.20 9.65 -9.91
C LEU A 87 10.97 9.32 -10.75
N GLY A 88 11.04 9.59 -12.06
CA GLY A 88 9.97 9.32 -12.99
C GLY A 88 9.58 7.86 -13.08
N VAL A 89 10.54 6.95 -13.30
CA VAL A 89 10.26 5.51 -13.37
C VAL A 89 9.89 4.93 -11.99
N MET A 90 10.54 5.40 -10.92
CA MET A 90 10.24 4.98 -9.54
C MET A 90 8.79 5.29 -9.15
N LEU A 91 8.29 6.48 -9.51
CA LEU A 91 6.95 6.90 -9.10
C LEU A 91 5.86 6.42 -10.06
N ARG A 92 6.12 6.34 -11.37
CA ARG A 92 5.11 5.96 -12.37
C ARG A 92 4.93 4.46 -12.53
N VAL A 93 6.04 3.73 -12.66
CA VAL A 93 6.04 2.28 -12.94
C VAL A 93 6.68 1.48 -11.80
N SER A 94 6.85 2.13 -10.65
CA SER A 94 7.29 1.49 -9.41
C SER A 94 8.64 0.79 -9.52
N ASP A 95 9.56 1.34 -10.31
CA ASP A 95 10.89 0.77 -10.55
C ASP A 95 11.69 0.56 -9.25
N ASP A 96 12.20 -0.66 -9.04
CA ASP A 96 12.90 -1.07 -7.82
C ASP A 96 14.38 -0.68 -7.83
N ASP A 97 15.03 -0.63 -9.00
CA ASP A 97 16.43 -0.22 -9.12
C ASP A 97 16.57 1.28 -8.85
N ALA A 98 15.65 2.09 -9.39
CA ALA A 98 15.58 3.51 -9.09
C ALA A 98 15.36 3.75 -7.60
N ALA A 99 14.43 3.04 -6.96
CA ALA A 99 14.21 3.15 -5.51
C ALA A 99 15.42 2.72 -4.70
N THR A 100 16.08 1.63 -5.08
CA THR A 100 17.27 1.12 -4.40
C THR A 100 18.44 2.10 -4.52
N SER A 101 18.58 2.78 -5.66
CA SER A 101 19.55 3.87 -5.85
C SER A 101 19.31 5.02 -4.87
N PHE A 102 18.08 5.55 -4.80
CA PHE A 102 17.75 6.61 -3.86
C PHE A 102 17.88 6.16 -2.39
N TRP A 103 17.40 4.95 -2.06
CA TRP A 103 17.48 4.37 -0.73
C TRP A 103 18.91 4.28 -0.23
N THR A 104 19.81 3.76 -1.06
CA THR A 104 21.22 3.59 -0.72
C THR A 104 21.90 4.94 -0.53
N ARG A 105 21.73 5.87 -1.48
CA ARG A 105 22.35 7.21 -1.43
C ARG A 105 21.82 8.08 -0.29
N GLY A 106 20.56 7.87 0.14
CA GLY A 106 19.94 8.63 1.22
C GLY A 106 20.23 8.09 2.63
N GLY A 107 21.05 7.04 2.76
CA GLY A 107 21.39 6.46 4.08
C GLY A 107 20.33 5.50 4.62
N ARG A 108 19.57 4.85 3.73
CA ARG A 108 18.64 3.74 4.05
C ARG A 108 17.59 4.15 5.08
N GLY A 109 17.49 3.43 6.21
CA GLY A 109 16.50 3.70 7.27
C GLY A 109 16.49 5.15 7.78
N ARG A 110 17.61 5.89 7.65
CA ARG A 110 17.68 7.31 8.00
C ARG A 110 16.73 8.19 7.17
N ILE A 111 16.40 7.79 5.93
CA ILE A 111 15.36 8.43 5.11
C ILE A 111 14.03 8.42 5.86
N ILE A 112 13.66 7.27 6.41
CA ILE A 112 12.39 7.08 7.11
C ILE A 112 12.39 7.87 8.41
N GLU A 113 13.49 7.87 9.16
CA GLU A 113 13.58 8.65 10.38
C GLU A 113 13.44 10.17 10.14
N ARG A 114 14.06 10.71 9.08
CA ARG A 114 13.96 12.12 8.72
C ARG A 114 12.55 12.48 8.27
N THR A 115 11.97 11.71 7.35
CA THR A 115 10.63 11.95 6.83
C THR A 115 9.55 11.75 7.90
N ALA A 116 9.65 10.71 8.74
CA ALA A 116 8.71 10.50 9.84
C ALA A 116 8.73 11.67 10.84
N ARG A 117 9.91 12.19 11.20
CA ARG A 117 10.01 13.42 12.01
C ARG A 117 9.40 14.63 11.31
N ARG A 118 9.77 14.88 10.05
CA ARG A 118 9.34 16.04 9.27
C ARG A 118 7.82 16.09 9.11
N LEU A 119 7.21 14.95 8.80
CA LEU A 119 5.78 14.81 8.52
C LEU A 119 4.96 14.40 9.75
N ARG A 120 5.60 14.22 10.93
CA ARG A 120 4.96 13.75 12.17
C ARG A 120 4.23 12.42 11.99
N LEU A 121 4.90 11.46 11.35
CA LEU A 121 4.41 10.10 11.11
C LEU A 121 4.70 9.24 12.34
N THR A 122 3.67 8.83 13.07
CA THR A 122 3.81 8.20 14.40
C THR A 122 3.86 6.67 14.35
N ASP A 123 3.42 6.09 13.24
CA ASP A 123 3.37 4.64 13.01
C ASP A 123 4.41 4.17 11.98
N THR A 124 5.12 5.13 11.39
CA THR A 124 6.10 4.91 10.35
C THR A 124 7.49 4.73 10.93
N SER A 125 8.12 3.59 10.64
CA SER A 125 9.44 3.24 11.16
C SER A 125 10.27 2.52 10.09
N PRO A 126 11.61 2.63 10.12
CA PRO A 126 12.48 1.93 9.19
C PRO A 126 12.25 0.40 9.23
N PRO A 127 12.72 -0.33 8.20
CA PRO A 127 12.72 -1.79 8.23
C PRO A 127 13.58 -2.34 9.40
N PRO A 128 13.48 -3.64 9.71
CA PRO A 128 14.31 -4.28 10.73
C PRO A 128 15.80 -4.00 10.50
N ALA A 129 16.56 -3.81 11.59
CA ALA A 129 17.96 -3.37 11.52
C ALA A 129 18.89 -4.39 10.84
N ASP A 130 18.54 -5.67 10.90
CA ASP A 130 19.17 -6.80 10.22
C ASP A 130 18.79 -6.90 8.73
N LEU A 131 17.78 -6.14 8.29
CA LEU A 131 17.30 -6.07 6.91
C LEU A 131 17.38 -4.64 6.33
N PRO A 132 18.52 -3.92 6.43
CA PRO A 132 18.61 -2.50 6.08
C PRO A 132 18.53 -2.23 4.57
N GLY A 133 18.60 -3.27 3.73
CA GLY A 133 18.38 -3.19 2.28
C GLY A 133 16.92 -3.23 1.86
N PHE A 134 16.02 -3.66 2.74
CA PHE A 134 14.63 -3.96 2.41
C PHE A 134 13.75 -2.74 2.63
N TRP A 135 13.89 -1.71 1.80
CA TRP A 135 13.09 -0.47 1.90
C TRP A 135 11.58 -0.76 1.95
N GLY A 136 11.10 -1.79 1.25
CA GLY A 136 9.68 -2.18 1.22
C GLY A 136 9.17 -2.78 2.53
N TYR A 137 10.04 -3.05 3.50
CA TYR A 137 9.67 -3.51 4.84
C TYR A 137 9.49 -2.36 5.82
N THR A 138 9.62 -1.10 5.37
CA THR A 138 9.23 0.09 6.15
C THR A 138 7.82 -0.09 6.70
N SER A 139 7.64 0.11 8.01
CA SER A 139 6.30 0.10 8.61
C SER A 139 5.58 1.39 8.21
N ILE A 140 4.31 1.29 7.82
CA ILE A 140 3.42 2.43 7.54
C ILE A 140 2.03 2.18 8.14
N SER A 141 1.27 3.23 8.43
CA SER A 141 -0.16 3.16 8.73
C SER A 141 -0.99 3.93 7.71
N ALA A 142 -2.30 3.66 7.65
CA ALA A 142 -3.18 4.36 6.73
C ALA A 142 -3.26 5.87 7.04
N LEU A 143 -3.22 6.22 8.33
CA LEU A 143 -3.18 7.61 8.77
C LEU A 143 -1.89 8.32 8.37
N ASP A 144 -0.73 7.68 8.55
CA ASP A 144 0.56 8.29 8.20
C ASP A 144 0.71 8.52 6.69
N ILE A 145 0.21 7.59 5.86
CA ILE A 145 0.19 7.82 4.41
C ILE A 145 -0.78 8.93 4.04
N ALA A 146 -1.95 9.03 4.69
CA ALA A 146 -2.87 10.15 4.48
C ALA A 146 -2.20 11.49 4.85
N ARG A 147 -1.45 11.55 5.97
CA ARG A 147 -0.65 12.72 6.35
C ARG A 147 0.43 13.05 5.33
N THR A 148 1.01 12.04 4.68
CA THR A 148 2.01 12.24 3.62
C THR A 148 1.42 12.92 2.40
N TYR A 149 0.23 12.51 1.96
CA TYR A 149 -0.47 13.21 0.87
C TYR A 149 -0.89 14.63 1.26
N ARG A 150 -1.35 14.83 2.50
CA ARG A 150 -1.64 16.18 3.01
C ARG A 150 -0.42 17.08 3.00
N TYR A 151 0.72 16.60 3.50
CA TYR A 151 1.98 17.33 3.45
C TYR A 151 2.34 17.77 2.01
N LEU A 152 2.23 16.85 1.04
CA LEU A 152 2.48 17.19 -0.36
C LEU A 152 1.51 18.25 -0.90
N LEU A 153 0.26 18.27 -0.46
CA LEU A 153 -0.75 19.19 -0.95
C LEU A 153 -0.69 20.57 -0.27
N ASP A 154 -0.38 20.59 1.03
CA ASP A 154 -0.63 21.73 1.89
C ASP A 154 0.67 22.44 2.34
N ASP A 155 1.77 21.70 2.52
CA ASP A 155 2.97 22.20 3.23
C ASP A 155 4.29 22.11 2.45
N ALA A 156 4.42 21.15 1.53
CA ALA A 156 5.65 20.91 0.79
C ALA A 156 5.98 22.06 -0.15
N ASP A 157 7.28 22.29 -0.43
CA ASP A 157 7.68 23.22 -1.49
C ASP A 157 6.96 22.85 -2.80
N PRO A 158 6.35 23.82 -3.52
CA PRO A 158 5.59 23.54 -4.74
C PRO A 158 6.37 22.76 -5.81
N LYS A 159 7.70 22.87 -5.86
CA LYS A 159 8.56 22.08 -6.76
C LYS A 159 8.61 20.61 -6.34
N VAL A 160 8.67 20.33 -5.04
CA VAL A 160 8.64 18.96 -4.49
C VAL A 160 7.27 18.35 -4.73
N SER A 161 6.21 19.06 -4.33
CA SER A 161 4.82 18.64 -4.52
C SER A 161 4.50 18.40 -6.00
N GLY A 162 4.79 19.40 -6.85
CA GLY A 162 4.50 19.35 -8.27
C GLY A 162 5.21 18.21 -8.99
N LEU A 163 6.46 17.92 -8.62
CA LEU A 163 7.20 16.79 -9.18
C LEU A 163 6.56 15.47 -8.75
N ILE A 164 6.38 15.24 -7.45
CA ILE A 164 5.87 13.95 -6.95
C ILE A 164 4.44 13.70 -7.43
N LEU A 165 3.50 14.61 -7.15
CA LEU A 165 2.11 14.45 -7.55
C LEU A 165 1.94 14.44 -9.07
N GLY A 166 2.76 15.20 -9.80
CA GLY A 166 2.80 15.17 -11.26
C GLY A 166 3.19 13.80 -11.83
N HIS A 167 4.06 13.05 -11.16
CA HIS A 167 4.38 11.67 -11.53
C HIS A 167 3.29 10.69 -11.09
N LEU A 168 2.68 10.85 -9.90
CA LEU A 168 1.61 9.95 -9.44
C LEU A 168 0.33 10.04 -10.29
N ARG A 169 0.01 11.22 -10.85
CA ARG A 169 -1.05 11.41 -11.86
C ARG A 169 -0.79 10.65 -13.17
N LYS A 170 0.48 10.32 -13.44
CA LYS A 170 0.95 9.60 -14.63
C LYS A 170 1.35 8.17 -14.30
N ALA A 171 0.81 7.58 -13.23
CA ALA A 171 1.09 6.20 -12.87
C ALA A 171 0.74 5.28 -14.06
N GLY A 172 1.66 4.38 -14.41
CA GLY A 172 1.50 3.47 -15.53
C GLY A 172 0.82 2.17 -15.11
N GLN A 173 0.06 1.57 -16.01
CA GLN A 173 -0.58 0.27 -15.77
C GLN A 173 0.43 -0.83 -15.48
N CYS A 174 1.41 -1.03 -16.36
CA CYS A 174 2.42 -2.06 -16.14
C CYS A 174 3.60 -1.52 -15.34
N GLY A 175 3.90 -2.17 -14.22
CA GLY A 175 5.12 -1.92 -13.45
C GLY A 175 6.37 -2.33 -14.23
N SER A 176 7.54 -1.83 -13.82
CA SER A 176 8.83 -2.25 -14.38
C SER A 176 9.04 -3.76 -14.26
N ASP A 177 8.47 -4.38 -13.23
CA ASP A 177 8.49 -5.82 -12.96
C ASP A 177 7.43 -6.62 -13.76
N GLY A 178 6.64 -5.94 -14.58
CA GLY A 178 5.60 -6.54 -15.41
C GLY A 178 4.29 -6.84 -14.67
N PHE A 179 4.18 -6.55 -13.38
CA PHE A 179 2.90 -6.64 -12.67
C PHE A 179 1.94 -5.54 -13.14
N ASP A 180 0.65 -5.86 -13.16
CA ASP A 180 -0.41 -4.92 -13.48
C ASP A 180 -0.81 -4.11 -12.24
N GLN A 181 -0.42 -2.85 -12.21
CA GLN A 181 -0.60 -1.93 -11.10
C GLN A 181 -2.00 -1.30 -11.05
N TYR A 182 -2.89 -1.51 -12.03
CA TYR A 182 -4.20 -0.87 -12.03
C TYR A 182 -5.26 -1.57 -11.16
N PHE A 183 -4.88 -2.34 -10.14
CA PHE A 183 -5.82 -2.83 -9.11
C PHE A 183 -6.20 -1.72 -8.12
N GLY A 184 -7.24 -1.90 -7.30
CA GLY A 184 -7.56 -0.93 -6.25
C GLY A 184 -8.16 0.36 -6.81
N ILE A 185 -7.62 1.53 -6.45
CA ILE A 185 -8.18 2.83 -6.89
C ILE A 185 -8.34 2.93 -8.41
N PRO A 186 -7.32 2.66 -9.25
CA PRO A 186 -7.45 2.78 -10.72
C PRO A 186 -8.58 2.00 -11.39
N ARG A 187 -9.00 0.85 -10.83
CA ARG A 187 -10.12 0.03 -11.37
C ARG A 187 -11.38 0.08 -10.53
N GLY A 188 -11.29 0.48 -9.27
CA GLY A 188 -12.40 0.53 -8.33
C GLY A 188 -13.08 1.89 -8.28
N VAL A 189 -12.40 2.96 -8.73
CA VAL A 189 -12.89 4.33 -8.63
C VAL A 189 -12.67 5.06 -9.95
N ALA A 190 -13.67 5.84 -10.36
CA ALA A 190 -13.56 6.68 -11.55
C ALA A 190 -12.45 7.73 -11.38
N GLY A 191 -11.70 7.98 -12.46
CA GLY A 191 -10.72 9.06 -12.50
C GLY A 191 -11.38 10.45 -12.45
N PRO A 192 -10.58 11.52 -12.27
CA PRO A 192 -9.11 11.52 -12.21
C PRO A 192 -8.55 11.01 -10.88
N TRP A 193 -7.29 10.57 -10.90
CA TRP A 193 -6.56 10.13 -9.72
C TRP A 193 -5.05 10.42 -9.82
N ALA A 194 -4.36 10.41 -8.67
CA ALA A 194 -2.91 10.43 -8.54
C ALA A 194 -2.48 9.34 -7.55
N VAL A 195 -1.98 8.20 -8.04
CA VAL A 195 -1.87 6.98 -7.22
C VAL A 195 -0.44 6.49 -7.07
N LYS A 196 -0.17 5.86 -5.91
CA LYS A 196 0.96 4.96 -5.73
C LYS A 196 0.48 3.63 -5.17
N GLN A 197 0.89 2.57 -5.85
CA GLN A 197 0.60 1.19 -5.50
C GLN A 197 1.78 0.55 -4.76
N GLY A 198 1.49 -0.49 -3.97
CA GLY A 198 2.51 -1.31 -3.33
C GLY A 198 2.10 -2.78 -3.21
N TRP A 199 3.02 -3.69 -3.49
CA TRP A 199 2.81 -5.13 -3.31
C TRP A 199 4.08 -5.83 -2.87
N SER A 200 3.93 -6.93 -2.13
CA SER A 200 5.01 -7.83 -1.75
C SER A 200 4.45 -9.19 -1.36
N GLY A 201 5.21 -10.26 -1.60
CA GLY A 201 4.80 -11.64 -1.27
C GLY A 201 4.10 -12.39 -2.40
N TYR A 202 4.24 -11.94 -3.65
CA TYR A 202 3.65 -12.58 -4.84
C TYR A 202 4.71 -13.13 -5.83
N GLY A 203 5.97 -13.27 -5.40
CA GLY A 203 7.10 -13.58 -6.27
C GLY A 203 7.59 -12.36 -7.06
N SER A 204 8.64 -12.57 -7.87
CA SER A 204 9.27 -11.54 -8.71
C SER A 204 8.71 -11.49 -10.14
N THR A 205 7.89 -12.47 -10.51
CA THR A 205 7.30 -12.58 -11.84
C THR A 205 5.79 -12.67 -11.69
N PRO A 206 5.00 -11.86 -12.40
CA PRO A 206 3.55 -11.93 -12.31
C PRO A 206 3.06 -13.24 -12.92
N PRO A 207 1.98 -13.84 -12.39
CA PRO A 207 1.36 -15.02 -13.01
C PRO A 207 0.86 -14.75 -14.43
N VAL A 208 0.46 -13.51 -14.72
CA VAL A 208 0.10 -13.01 -16.05
C VAL A 208 0.85 -11.70 -16.26
N ARG A 209 1.69 -11.64 -17.29
CA ARG A 209 2.43 -10.41 -17.61
C ARG A 209 1.44 -9.33 -18.00
N CYS A 210 1.61 -8.14 -17.42
CA CYS A 210 0.84 -6.98 -17.79
C CYS A 210 1.07 -6.66 -19.28
N ASP A 211 -0.01 -6.57 -20.04
CA ASP A 211 -0.01 -5.97 -21.35
C ASP A 211 -0.48 -4.51 -21.26
N ARG A 212 0.01 -3.68 -22.17
CA ARG A 212 -0.44 -2.29 -22.32
C ARG A 212 -1.57 -2.19 -23.35
N THR A 213 -2.17 -3.31 -23.74
CA THR A 213 -3.25 -3.28 -24.71
C THR A 213 -4.37 -2.48 -24.07
N PRO A 214 -4.82 -1.37 -24.68
CA PRO A 214 -5.97 -0.65 -24.17
C PRO A 214 -7.10 -1.66 -24.03
N THR A 215 -7.64 -1.84 -22.83
CA THR A 215 -8.81 -2.69 -22.64
C THR A 215 -9.90 -2.12 -23.55
N PRO A 216 -10.37 -2.83 -24.58
CA PRO A 216 -11.51 -2.37 -25.35
C PRO A 216 -12.70 -2.34 -24.38
N ALA A 217 -13.53 -1.30 -24.46
CA ALA A 217 -14.89 -1.44 -23.95
C ALA A 217 -15.48 -2.72 -24.57
N SER A 218 -16.10 -3.58 -23.75
CA SER A 218 -16.55 -4.92 -24.10
C SER A 218 -17.12 -5.04 -25.53
N ALA A 219 -16.52 -5.89 -26.36
CA ALA A 219 -17.06 -6.33 -27.66
C ALA A 219 -16.74 -7.83 -27.91
N PRO A 220 -17.56 -8.57 -28.70
CA PRO A 220 -17.63 -10.04 -28.67
C PRO A 220 -16.58 -10.80 -29.50
N VAL A 221 -16.52 -12.11 -29.24
CA VAL A 221 -15.45 -13.11 -29.49
C VAL A 221 -15.45 -13.70 -30.92
N THR A 222 -14.28 -13.93 -31.57
CA THR A 222 -13.83 -15.22 -32.17
C THR A 222 -12.44 -15.21 -32.87
N ALA A 223 -11.62 -16.19 -32.45
CA ALA A 223 -10.54 -17.03 -33.04
C ALA A 223 -9.43 -16.57 -34.04
N ALA A 224 -8.20 -17.06 -33.77
CA ALA A 224 -6.87 -16.93 -34.43
C ALA A 224 -6.62 -18.01 -35.54
N PRO A 225 -5.42 -18.33 -36.13
CA PRO A 225 -3.98 -18.14 -35.73
C PRO A 225 -2.96 -17.78 -36.89
N ALA A 226 -1.63 -17.55 -36.71
CA ALA A 226 -0.51 -18.52 -36.59
C ALA A 226 0.91 -17.84 -36.48
N LYS A 227 1.79 -18.22 -35.51
CA LYS A 227 3.12 -18.95 -35.54
C LYS A 227 4.38 -18.27 -36.19
N THR A 228 5.37 -17.77 -35.41
CA THR A 228 6.73 -18.30 -34.96
C THR A 228 7.96 -17.96 -35.86
N PRO A 229 9.27 -18.05 -35.44
CA PRO A 229 10.01 -17.54 -34.25
C PRO A 229 11.49 -17.01 -34.56
N ASN A 230 12.27 -16.71 -33.49
CA ASN A 230 13.75 -16.55 -33.34
C ASN A 230 14.44 -15.19 -33.67
N ALA A 231 15.52 -14.70 -33.03
CA ALA A 231 16.41 -15.14 -31.93
C ALA A 231 17.30 -13.96 -31.39
N ALA A 232 17.80 -14.09 -30.14
CA ALA A 232 19.11 -13.68 -29.55
C ALA A 232 19.70 -12.24 -29.79
N ALA A 233 20.46 -11.55 -28.92
CA ALA A 233 21.07 -11.75 -27.60
C ALA A 233 21.54 -10.36 -27.08
N GLY A 234 21.83 -10.24 -25.77
CA GLY A 234 22.59 -9.11 -25.22
C GLY A 234 22.35 -8.85 -23.73
N ALA A 235 23.14 -9.47 -22.85
CA ALA A 235 23.25 -9.10 -21.43
C ALA A 235 24.20 -7.88 -21.28
N PRO A 236 24.08 -7.05 -20.23
CA PRO A 236 24.71 -7.42 -18.96
C PRO A 236 24.02 -6.93 -17.66
N ALA A 237 24.60 -7.41 -16.55
CA ALA A 237 24.55 -6.92 -15.16
C ALA A 237 23.26 -7.14 -14.35
N ARG A 238 23.24 -8.27 -13.66
CA ARG A 238 22.31 -8.57 -12.56
C ARG A 238 22.73 -7.75 -11.33
N HIS A 239 21.89 -6.81 -10.92
CA HIS A 239 21.93 -6.25 -9.58
C HIS A 239 20.72 -6.79 -8.84
N ALA A 240 20.95 -7.30 -7.63
CA ALA A 240 19.95 -8.03 -6.88
C ALA A 240 18.75 -7.12 -6.58
N ALA A 241 17.62 -7.39 -7.22
CA ALA A 241 16.32 -7.09 -6.65
C ALA A 241 16.32 -7.63 -5.20
N ALA A 242 15.72 -6.90 -4.27
CA ALA A 242 15.54 -7.38 -2.90
C ALA A 242 14.99 -8.82 -2.97
N PRO A 243 15.67 -9.81 -2.36
CA PRO A 243 15.32 -11.20 -2.58
C PRO A 243 13.87 -11.43 -2.17
N ALA A 244 13.11 -12.10 -3.04
CA ALA A 244 11.84 -12.68 -2.64
C ALA A 244 12.14 -13.66 -1.49
N ALA A 245 11.59 -13.39 -0.31
CA ALA A 245 11.73 -14.29 0.82
C ALA A 245 11.25 -15.69 0.40
N THR A 246 12.13 -16.68 0.50
CA THR A 246 11.83 -18.08 0.22
C THR A 246 10.73 -18.55 1.17
N PRO A 247 9.69 -19.27 0.72
CA PRO A 247 8.73 -19.90 1.62
C PRO A 247 9.45 -21.03 2.35
N GLY A 248 9.96 -20.76 3.55
CA GLY A 248 10.67 -21.79 4.32
C GLY A 248 11.47 -21.30 5.53
N GLN A 249 11.79 -20.02 5.65
CA GLN A 249 12.54 -19.50 6.81
C GLN A 249 12.01 -18.15 7.29
N VAL A 250 10.80 -18.15 7.85
CA VAL A 250 10.37 -17.23 8.91
C VAL A 250 9.15 -17.85 9.59
N ALA A 251 9.41 -18.86 10.41
CA ALA A 251 8.44 -19.32 11.38
C ALA A 251 8.42 -18.32 12.56
N ALA A 252 7.22 -17.83 12.87
CA ALA A 252 6.84 -17.20 14.13
C ALA A 252 7.79 -16.13 14.70
N ALA A 253 7.77 -14.93 14.11
CA ALA A 253 8.11 -13.72 14.86
C ALA A 253 6.82 -13.13 15.44
N THR A 254 6.72 -13.21 16.76
CA THR A 254 5.73 -12.60 17.65
C THR A 254 5.33 -11.17 17.28
N ALA A 255 4.08 -10.81 17.59
CA ALA A 255 3.42 -9.51 17.38
C ALA A 255 4.03 -8.31 18.17
N ALA A 256 5.34 -8.28 18.37
CA ALA A 256 6.06 -7.27 19.15
C ALA A 256 7.34 -6.77 18.43
N GLY A 257 7.30 -6.67 17.10
CA GLY A 257 8.34 -6.02 16.29
C GLY A 257 7.84 -4.72 15.62
N PRO A 258 8.74 -3.80 15.20
CA PRO A 258 8.37 -2.55 14.52
C PRO A 258 7.67 -2.79 13.17
N VAL A 259 7.84 -3.97 12.56
CA VAL A 259 7.22 -4.36 11.29
C VAL A 259 6.32 -5.58 11.54
N PRO A 260 4.99 -5.46 11.41
CA PRO A 260 4.06 -6.36 12.11
C PRO A 260 3.84 -7.73 11.46
N ASP A 261 4.29 -7.97 10.22
CA ASP A 261 4.11 -9.25 9.54
C ASP A 261 4.95 -9.35 8.25
N LEU A 262 5.96 -10.23 8.23
CA LEU A 262 6.76 -10.52 7.03
C LEU A 262 6.20 -11.71 6.20
N GLY A 263 5.33 -12.53 6.77
CA GLY A 263 4.87 -13.80 6.18
C GLY A 263 3.63 -13.69 5.31
N ARG A 264 2.80 -12.64 5.49
CA ARG A 264 1.59 -12.42 4.69
C ARG A 264 1.85 -11.53 3.48
N PRO A 265 1.36 -11.87 2.28
CA PRO A 265 1.43 -10.96 1.15
C PRO A 265 0.64 -9.68 1.42
N VAL A 266 1.17 -8.54 0.96
CA VAL A 266 0.54 -7.22 1.10
C VAL A 266 0.23 -6.64 -0.27
N LEU A 267 -0.91 -5.98 -0.40
CA LEU A 267 -1.36 -5.30 -1.62
C LEU A 267 -2.04 -3.98 -1.25
N HIS A 268 -1.53 -2.87 -1.75
CA HIS A 268 -1.83 -1.52 -1.25
C HIS A 268 -2.19 -0.60 -2.40
N THR A 269 -3.22 0.22 -2.17
CA THR A 269 -3.60 1.29 -3.09
C THR A 269 -3.80 2.59 -2.35
N THR A 270 -3.13 3.64 -2.81
CA THR A 270 -3.09 4.93 -2.13
C THR A 270 -3.07 6.05 -3.16
N GLY A 271 -3.74 7.17 -2.89
CA GLY A 271 -3.73 8.28 -3.82
C GLY A 271 -4.72 9.40 -3.55
N LEU A 272 -4.68 10.38 -4.44
CA LEU A 272 -5.68 11.44 -4.57
C LEU A 272 -6.77 10.97 -5.54
N VAL A 273 -8.03 11.25 -5.21
CA VAL A 273 -9.18 10.72 -5.94
C VAL A 273 -10.26 11.78 -6.12
N GLY A 274 -10.92 11.73 -7.29
CA GLY A 274 -12.10 12.52 -7.60
C GLY A 274 -11.79 13.93 -8.12
N PRO A 275 -12.83 14.69 -8.48
CA PRO A 275 -12.68 16.04 -9.02
C PRO A 275 -11.86 16.94 -8.10
N LYS A 276 -10.94 17.71 -8.68
CA LYS A 276 -10.02 18.61 -7.94
C LYS A 276 -9.22 17.92 -6.84
N GLU A 277 -9.08 16.59 -6.92
CA GLU A 277 -8.35 15.78 -5.94
C GLU A 277 -8.91 15.96 -4.52
N ARG A 278 -10.24 16.09 -4.37
CA ARG A 278 -10.89 16.37 -3.09
C ARG A 278 -10.55 15.32 -2.01
N TRP A 279 -10.38 14.07 -2.41
CA TRP A 279 -10.23 12.98 -1.45
C TRP A 279 -8.82 12.45 -1.44
N ILE A 280 -8.26 12.26 -0.25
CA ILE A 280 -7.09 11.40 -0.04
C ILE A 280 -7.60 10.04 0.39
N MET A 281 -7.31 9.01 -0.38
CA MET A 281 -7.76 7.65 -0.11
C MET A 281 -6.56 6.73 0.04
N VAL A 282 -6.52 6.04 1.17
CA VAL A 282 -5.46 5.08 1.52
C VAL A 282 -6.11 3.77 1.90
N LEU A 283 -5.73 2.68 1.23
CA LEU A 283 -6.14 1.32 1.55
C LEU A 283 -4.90 0.42 1.61
N LEU A 284 -4.59 -0.04 2.81
CA LEU A 284 -3.51 -0.98 3.10
C LEU A 284 -4.12 -2.33 3.47
N THR A 285 -3.62 -3.41 2.86
CA THR A 285 -4.13 -4.76 3.10
C THR A 285 -3.01 -5.80 3.23
N ALA A 286 -3.25 -6.78 4.10
CA ALA A 286 -2.48 -8.02 4.18
C ALA A 286 -3.43 -9.20 3.95
N HIS A 287 -3.02 -10.17 3.14
CA HIS A 287 -3.83 -11.32 2.74
C HIS A 287 -3.34 -12.60 3.42
N PRO A 288 -4.16 -13.66 3.52
CA PRO A 288 -3.68 -14.97 3.94
C PRO A 288 -2.50 -15.45 3.09
N ALA A 289 -1.56 -16.17 3.70
CA ALA A 289 -0.47 -16.81 2.96
C ALA A 289 -1.03 -17.70 1.85
N GLY A 290 -0.38 -17.71 0.69
CA GLY A 290 -0.84 -18.46 -0.49
C GLY A 290 -1.99 -17.82 -1.28
N THR A 291 -2.51 -16.65 -0.86
CA THR A 291 -3.48 -15.91 -1.67
C THR A 291 -2.83 -15.48 -2.99
N THR A 292 -3.45 -15.83 -4.11
CA THR A 292 -2.91 -15.49 -5.44
C THR A 292 -2.97 -13.99 -5.73
N TRP A 293 -2.14 -13.54 -6.67
CA TRP A 293 -2.18 -12.16 -7.19
C TRP A 293 -3.58 -11.78 -7.66
N GLN A 294 -4.20 -12.60 -8.51
CA GLN A 294 -5.52 -12.33 -9.11
C GLN A 294 -6.62 -12.21 -8.05
N ARG A 295 -6.60 -13.08 -7.03
CA ARG A 295 -7.58 -13.01 -5.94
C ARG A 295 -7.38 -11.74 -5.12
N SER A 296 -6.14 -11.40 -4.82
CA SER A 296 -5.81 -10.21 -4.03
C SER A 296 -6.18 -8.93 -4.76
N THR A 297 -5.87 -8.81 -6.06
CA THR A 297 -6.23 -7.63 -6.86
C THR A 297 -7.73 -7.47 -7.01
N ALA A 298 -8.48 -8.56 -7.23
CA ALA A 298 -9.94 -8.51 -7.28
C ALA A 298 -10.54 -8.04 -5.94
N GLN A 299 -10.07 -8.61 -4.82
CA GLN A 299 -10.51 -8.24 -3.47
C GLN A 299 -10.20 -6.78 -3.15
N VAL A 300 -8.97 -6.32 -3.40
CA VAL A 300 -8.54 -4.94 -3.13
C VAL A 300 -9.29 -3.94 -4.04
N THR A 301 -9.55 -4.30 -5.29
CA THR A 301 -10.33 -3.45 -6.21
C THR A 301 -11.77 -3.27 -5.73
N LYS A 302 -12.44 -4.37 -5.35
CA LYS A 302 -13.79 -4.30 -4.79
C LYS A 302 -13.82 -3.47 -3.51
N LEU A 303 -12.89 -3.74 -2.58
CA LEU A 303 -12.80 -3.01 -1.32
C LEU A 303 -12.49 -1.53 -1.52
N ALA A 304 -11.63 -1.17 -2.48
CA ALA A 304 -11.37 0.23 -2.82
C ALA A 304 -12.66 0.95 -3.27
N ARG A 305 -13.45 0.32 -4.14
CA ARG A 305 -14.74 0.87 -4.56
C ARG A 305 -15.68 1.11 -3.38
N GLU A 306 -15.82 0.13 -2.49
CA GLU A 306 -16.68 0.23 -1.31
C GLU A 306 -16.18 1.31 -0.34
N VAL A 307 -14.87 1.38 -0.07
CA VAL A 307 -14.26 2.43 0.77
C VAL A 307 -14.53 3.81 0.19
N TYR A 308 -14.34 3.99 -1.12
CA TYR A 308 -14.63 5.25 -1.80
C TYR A 308 -16.10 5.65 -1.62
N LEU A 309 -17.04 4.77 -1.99
CA LEU A 309 -18.47 5.05 -1.87
C LEU A 309 -18.87 5.38 -0.42
N SER A 310 -18.35 4.65 0.57
CA SER A 310 -18.65 4.92 1.98
C SER A 310 -18.09 6.24 2.50
N GLY A 311 -16.97 6.72 1.94
CA GLY A 311 -16.24 7.89 2.42
C GLY A 311 -16.51 9.18 1.64
N THR A 312 -17.19 9.09 0.49
CA THR A 312 -17.48 10.24 -0.39
C THR A 312 -18.97 10.44 -0.66
N SER A 313 -19.83 9.70 0.03
CA SER A 313 -21.28 9.91 -0.01
C SER A 313 -21.69 11.18 0.74
#